data_AF-A0A7L4TFG1-F1
#
_entry.id   AF-A0A7L4TFG1-F1
#
_cell.length_a   1.000
_cell.length_b   1.000
_cell.length_c   1.000
_cell.angle_alpha   90.00
_cell.angle_beta   90.00
_cell.angle_gamma   90.00
#
_symmetry.space_group_name_H-M   'P 1'
#
loop_
_entity.id
_entity.type
_entity.pdbx_description
1 polymer ?
#
loop_
_entity_poly.entity_id
_entity_poly.type
_entity_poly.pdbx_seq_one_letter_code
_entity_poly.pdbx_strand_id
1 'polypeptide(L)'
;MEFNFNTFFGYEDKINALKDMVLIYGFATIIFGSVAILIIGTITRKLGLVYINSKIISPLMLCLGLTLLVAILPTIVFYVVAYDISGVKLLYSWITIFVGMTLFVIFNLKTIKSVFHGFGMVSEQEEFRNRRRK
;
A
#
# COMPACT_ATOMS: atom_id res chain seq x y z
N MET A 1 -8.07 5.16 -30.81
CA MET A 1 -8.98 4.63 -29.78
C MET A 1 -8.91 5.58 -28.60
N GLU A 2 -9.99 6.28 -28.32
CA GLU A 2 -10.08 7.17 -27.15
C GLU A 2 -10.29 6.30 -25.90
N PHE A 3 -9.48 6.52 -24.87
CA PHE A 3 -9.59 5.77 -23.62
C PHE A 3 -10.82 6.26 -22.85
N ASN A 4 -11.81 5.37 -22.64
CA ASN A 4 -13.00 5.70 -21.87
C ASN A 4 -12.81 5.29 -20.41
N PHE A 5 -12.76 6.27 -19.50
CA PHE A 5 -12.60 6.03 -18.05
C PHE A 5 -13.82 5.37 -17.38
N ASN A 6 -14.88 5.10 -18.13
CA ASN A 6 -16.02 4.32 -17.65
C ASN A 6 -15.93 2.85 -18.04
N THR A 7 -14.98 2.45 -18.91
CA THR A 7 -14.80 1.05 -19.30
C THR A 7 -13.78 0.33 -18.42
N PHE A 8 -14.04 -0.93 -18.08
CA PHE A 8 -13.17 -1.82 -17.30
C PHE A 8 -13.33 -3.25 -17.81
N PHE A 9 -12.67 -3.55 -18.94
CA PHE A 9 -12.64 -4.90 -19.53
C PHE A 9 -14.02 -5.57 -19.71
N GLY A 10 -15.11 -4.81 -19.91
CA GLY A 10 -16.47 -5.36 -20.06
C GLY A 10 -17.21 -5.68 -18.75
N TYR A 11 -16.68 -5.24 -17.59
CA TYR A 11 -17.27 -5.46 -16.27
C TYR A 11 -17.88 -4.18 -15.65
N GLU A 12 -18.03 -3.12 -16.43
CA GLU A 12 -18.41 -1.78 -15.99
C GLU A 12 -19.73 -1.79 -15.22
N ASP A 13 -20.76 -2.38 -15.81
CA ASP A 13 -22.11 -2.40 -15.24
C ASP A 13 -22.14 -3.14 -13.91
N LYS A 14 -21.39 -4.24 -13.81
CA LYS A 14 -21.28 -5.02 -12.57
C LYS A 14 -20.51 -4.26 -11.49
N ILE A 15 -19.41 -3.62 -11.85
CA ILE A 15 -18.58 -2.83 -10.93
C ILE A 15 -19.37 -1.62 -10.41
N ASN A 16 -20.15 -0.97 -11.29
CA ASN A 16 -20.96 0.19 -10.92
C ASN A 16 -22.19 -0.22 -10.09
N ALA A 17 -22.82 -1.36 -10.40
CA ALA A 17 -23.94 -1.89 -9.62
C ALA A 17 -23.53 -2.36 -8.21
N LEU A 18 -22.27 -2.80 -8.03
CA LEU A 18 -21.74 -3.32 -6.78
C LEU A 18 -20.62 -2.42 -6.21
N LYS A 19 -20.79 -1.09 -6.30
CA LYS A 19 -19.79 -0.10 -5.88
C LYS A 19 -19.29 -0.31 -4.44
N ASP A 20 -20.19 -0.66 -3.52
CA ASP A 20 -19.85 -0.90 -2.10
C ASP A 20 -18.94 -2.12 -1.93
N MET A 21 -19.23 -3.18 -2.70
CA MET A 21 -18.40 -4.38 -2.70
C MET A 21 -17.01 -4.10 -3.28
N VAL A 22 -16.92 -3.27 -4.32
CA VAL A 22 -15.61 -2.86 -4.90
C VAL A 22 -14.74 -2.19 -3.84
N LEU A 23 -15.32 -1.32 -3.00
CA LEU A 23 -14.61 -0.66 -1.91
C LEU A 23 -14.16 -1.65 -0.84
N ILE A 24 -15.06 -2.53 -0.39
CA ILE A 24 -14.75 -3.54 0.64
C ILE A 24 -13.66 -4.48 0.15
N TYR A 25 -13.83 -5.07 -1.04
CA TYR A 25 -12.86 -6.00 -1.62
C TYR A 25 -11.54 -5.33 -1.94
N GLY A 26 -11.55 -4.07 -2.33
CA GLY A 26 -10.34 -3.30 -2.50
C GLY A 26 -9.54 -3.27 -1.19
N PHE A 27 -10.10 -2.75 -0.10
CA PHE A 27 -9.37 -2.61 1.16
C PHE A 27 -8.99 -3.98 1.73
N ALA A 28 -9.89 -4.96 1.63
CA ALA A 28 -9.63 -6.33 2.02
C ALA A 28 -8.43 -6.90 1.25
N THR A 29 -8.31 -6.65 -0.06
CA THR A 29 -7.18 -7.12 -0.87
C THR A 29 -5.86 -6.56 -0.38
N ILE A 30 -5.81 -5.27 -0.02
CA ILE A 30 -4.58 -4.65 0.50
C ILE A 30 -4.22 -5.23 1.88
N ILE A 31 -5.20 -5.38 2.77
CA ILE A 31 -4.99 -5.89 4.14
C ILE A 31 -4.60 -7.36 4.11
N PHE A 32 -5.41 -8.22 3.50
CA PHE A 32 -5.14 -9.65 3.41
C PHE A 32 -3.89 -9.93 2.56
N GLY A 33 -3.64 -9.15 1.51
CA GLY A 33 -2.39 -9.21 0.76
C GLY A 33 -1.18 -8.90 1.62
N SER A 34 -1.28 -7.90 2.52
CA SER A 34 -0.20 -7.57 3.47
C SER A 34 0.05 -8.71 4.45
N VAL A 35 -1.00 -9.34 4.98
CA VAL A 35 -0.90 -10.52 5.86
C VAL A 35 -0.29 -11.71 5.12
N ALA A 36 -0.72 -11.99 3.89
CA ALA A 36 -0.19 -13.07 3.06
C ALA A 36 1.31 -12.88 2.81
N ILE A 37 1.74 -11.66 2.48
CA ILE A 37 3.16 -11.35 2.26
C ILE A 37 3.97 -11.46 3.56
N LEU A 38 3.39 -11.11 4.71
CA LEU A 38 4.04 -11.30 6.01
C LEU A 38 4.29 -12.79 6.29
N ILE A 39 3.31 -13.65 6.01
CA ILE A 39 3.45 -15.11 6.13
C ILE A 39 4.53 -15.61 5.16
N ILE A 40 4.48 -15.22 3.88
CA ILE A 40 5.48 -15.58 2.88
C ILE A 40 6.88 -15.12 3.31
N GLY A 41 7.01 -13.90 3.82
CA GLY A 41 8.26 -13.36 4.35
C GLY A 41 8.82 -14.19 5.51
N THR A 42 7.94 -14.62 6.41
CA THR A 42 8.33 -15.48 7.55
C THR A 42 8.83 -16.84 7.08
N ILE A 43 8.16 -17.47 6.12
CA ILE A 43 8.59 -18.73 5.50
C ILE A 43 9.93 -18.54 4.77
N THR A 44 10.05 -17.48 3.97
CA THR A 44 11.25 -17.15 3.18
C THR A 44 12.46 -16.92 4.08
N ARG A 45 12.28 -16.28 5.24
CA ARG A 45 13.33 -16.13 6.26
C ARG A 45 13.77 -17.47 6.85
N LYS A 46 12.84 -18.39 7.12
CA LYS A 46 13.16 -19.75 7.60
C LYS A 46 13.95 -20.56 6.58
N LEU A 47 13.73 -20.33 5.30
CA LEU A 47 14.45 -20.98 4.20
C LEU A 47 15.83 -20.35 3.91
N GLY A 48 16.26 -19.33 4.66
CA GLY A 48 17.55 -18.66 4.45
C GLY A 48 17.59 -17.75 3.22
N LEU A 49 16.45 -17.45 2.60
CA LEU A 49 16.32 -16.63 1.40
C LEU A 49 16.34 -15.13 1.72
N VAL A 50 17.41 -14.68 2.36
CA VAL A 50 17.57 -13.31 2.88
C VAL A 50 17.50 -12.26 1.77
N TYR A 51 18.03 -12.57 0.58
CA TYR A 51 17.99 -11.65 -0.57
C TYR A 51 16.56 -11.34 -1.01
N ILE A 52 15.73 -12.37 -1.20
CA ILE A 52 14.32 -12.23 -1.60
C ILE A 52 13.56 -11.45 -0.53
N ASN A 53 13.79 -11.76 0.75
CA ASN A 53 13.13 -11.05 1.83
C ASN A 53 13.46 -9.55 1.83
N SER A 54 14.74 -9.18 1.66
CA SER A 54 15.20 -7.78 1.71
C SER A 54 14.87 -6.96 0.46
N LYS A 55 14.85 -7.60 -0.72
CA LYS A 55 14.70 -6.92 -2.01
C LYS A 55 13.30 -6.97 -2.59
N ILE A 56 12.49 -7.95 -2.21
CA ILE A 56 11.14 -8.13 -2.76
C ILE A 56 10.10 -7.99 -1.65
N ILE A 57 10.18 -8.83 -0.60
CA ILE A 57 9.14 -8.89 0.43
C ILE A 57 9.05 -7.58 1.21
N SER A 58 10.16 -7.09 1.77
CA SER A 58 10.15 -5.87 2.58
C SER A 58 9.71 -4.62 1.80
N PRO A 59 10.21 -4.37 0.58
CA PRO A 59 9.70 -3.25 -0.24
C PRO A 59 8.22 -3.42 -0.60
N LEU A 60 7.76 -4.63 -0.91
CA LEU A 60 6.36 -4.88 -1.25
C LEU A 60 5.42 -4.67 -0.04
N MET A 61 5.84 -5.09 1.16
CA MET A 61 5.11 -4.79 2.40
C MET A 61 5.00 -3.29 2.64
N LEU A 62 6.11 -2.56 2.46
CA LEU A 62 6.11 -1.11 2.60
C LEU A 62 5.22 -0.43 1.54
N CYS A 63 5.24 -0.94 0.31
CA CYS A 63 4.34 -0.48 -0.75
C CYS A 63 2.86 -0.67 -0.39
N LEU A 64 2.46 -1.85 0.07
CA LEU A 64 1.08 -2.09 0.48
C LEU A 64 0.65 -1.24 1.67
N GLY A 65 1.52 -1.07 2.67
CA GLY A 65 1.25 -0.19 3.81
C GLY A 65 1.05 1.26 3.38
N LEU A 66 1.92 1.79 2.51
CA LEU A 66 1.77 3.14 1.97
C LEU A 66 0.54 3.28 1.08
N THR A 67 0.26 2.27 0.24
CA THR A 67 -0.94 2.25 -0.61
C THR A 67 -2.20 2.31 0.26
N LEU A 68 -2.25 1.54 1.36
CA LEU A 68 -3.37 1.56 2.29
C LEU A 68 -3.58 2.95 2.87
N LEU A 69 -2.52 3.60 3.33
CA LEU A 69 -2.60 4.94 3.92
C LEU A 69 -3.05 6.00 2.90
N VAL A 70 -2.46 5.98 1.71
CA VAL A 70 -2.75 6.97 0.66
C VAL A 70 -4.13 6.76 0.06
N ALA A 71 -4.60 5.52 -0.06
CA ALA A 71 -5.91 5.20 -0.66
C ALA A 71 -7.11 5.71 0.16
N ILE A 72 -6.95 5.99 1.46
CA ILE A 72 -8.04 6.46 2.32
C ILE A 72 -8.61 7.79 1.80
N LEU A 73 -7.76 8.79 1.56
CA LEU A 73 -8.21 10.14 1.17
C LEU A 73 -8.96 10.15 -0.17
N PRO A 74 -8.40 9.61 -1.28
CA PRO A 74 -9.11 9.54 -2.56
C PRO A 74 -10.41 8.74 -2.46
N THR A 75 -10.45 7.69 -1.65
CA THR A 75 -11.68 6.90 -1.46
C THR A 75 -12.76 7.74 -0.77
N ILE A 76 -12.43 8.49 0.28
CA ILE A 76 -13.39 9.40 0.93
C ILE A 76 -13.91 10.44 -0.07
N VAL A 77 -13.01 11.06 -0.84
CA VAL A 77 -13.39 12.07 -1.84
C VAL A 77 -14.32 11.48 -2.91
N PHE A 78 -13.95 10.34 -3.51
CA PHE A 78 -14.70 9.77 -4.62
C PHE A 78 -15.97 9.01 -4.20
N TYR A 79 -16.05 8.53 -2.97
CA TYR A 79 -17.19 7.76 -2.49
C TYR A 79 -18.18 8.60 -1.68
N VAL A 80 -17.70 9.53 -0.86
CA VAL A 80 -18.54 10.32 0.06
C VAL A 80 -18.84 11.71 -0.48
N VAL A 81 -17.86 12.38 -1.09
CA VAL A 81 -18.00 13.78 -1.51
C VAL A 81 -18.55 13.89 -2.94
N ALA A 82 -18.15 12.99 -3.83
CA ALA A 82 -18.58 12.98 -5.21
C ALA A 82 -19.80 12.07 -5.42
N TYR A 83 -20.98 12.67 -5.58
CA TYR A 83 -22.27 11.95 -5.69
C TYR A 83 -22.41 11.04 -6.92
N ASP A 84 -21.67 11.27 -8.01
CA ASP A 84 -21.86 10.60 -9.31
C ASP A 84 -20.63 9.84 -9.86
N ILE A 85 -19.69 9.46 -8.99
CA ILE A 85 -18.49 8.75 -9.47
C ILE A 85 -18.75 7.25 -9.60
N SER A 86 -18.47 6.73 -10.79
CA SER A 86 -18.56 5.30 -11.13
C SER A 86 -17.56 4.48 -10.30
N GLY A 87 -17.94 3.26 -9.93
CA GLY A 87 -17.06 2.31 -9.24
C GLY A 87 -15.80 1.99 -10.07
N VAL A 88 -15.92 2.04 -11.39
CA VAL A 88 -14.80 1.89 -12.34
C VAL A 88 -13.72 2.96 -12.11
N LYS A 89 -14.10 4.23 -11.93
CA LYS A 89 -13.15 5.31 -11.66
C LYS A 89 -12.46 5.14 -10.31
N LEU A 90 -13.19 4.67 -9.30
CA LEU A 90 -12.60 4.34 -7.99
C LEU A 90 -11.53 3.25 -8.15
N LEU A 91 -11.84 2.19 -8.90
CA LEU A 91 -10.90 1.09 -9.16
C LEU A 91 -9.65 1.58 -9.90
N TYR A 92 -9.81 2.42 -10.93
CA TYR A 92 -8.67 3.02 -11.63
C TYR A 92 -7.82 3.91 -10.72
N SER A 93 -8.45 4.70 -9.86
CA SER A 93 -7.73 5.50 -8.86
C SER A 93 -6.88 4.61 -7.98
N TRP A 94 -7.43 3.51 -7.50
CA TRP A 94 -6.72 2.58 -6.63
C TRP A 94 -5.55 1.88 -7.30
N ILE A 95 -5.74 1.41 -8.54
CA ILE A 95 -4.66 0.84 -9.35
C ILE A 95 -3.55 1.89 -9.54
N THR A 96 -3.93 3.13 -9.84
CA THR A 96 -2.97 4.23 -10.03
C THR A 96 -2.17 4.51 -8.75
N ILE A 97 -2.83 4.54 -7.58
CA ILE A 97 -2.16 4.72 -6.29
C ILE A 97 -1.19 3.56 -6.02
N PHE A 98 -1.63 2.32 -6.21
CA PHE A 98 -0.79 1.15 -6.00
C PHE A 98 0.45 1.17 -6.90
N VAL A 99 0.29 1.45 -8.19
CA VAL A 99 1.41 1.55 -9.14
C VAL A 99 2.32 2.72 -8.76
N GLY A 100 1.76 3.88 -8.45
CA GLY A 100 2.51 5.07 -8.02
C GLY A 100 3.34 4.80 -6.76
N MET A 101 2.75 4.17 -5.74
CA MET A 101 3.46 3.78 -4.52
C MET A 101 4.51 2.72 -4.80
N THR A 102 4.24 1.75 -5.68
CA THR A 102 5.23 0.74 -6.07
C THR A 102 6.47 1.38 -6.68
N LEU A 103 6.28 2.28 -7.65
CA LEU A 103 7.37 3.03 -8.27
C LEU A 103 8.10 3.91 -7.25
N PHE A 104 7.36 4.65 -6.42
CA PHE A 104 7.94 5.48 -5.38
C PHE A 104 8.86 4.68 -4.46
N VAL A 105 8.41 3.51 -4.00
CA VAL A 105 9.18 2.64 -3.11
C VAL A 105 10.40 2.07 -3.80
N ILE A 106 10.28 1.60 -5.05
CA ILE A 106 11.42 1.06 -5.82
C ILE A 106 12.52 2.12 -5.97
N PHE A 107 12.16 3.34 -6.39
CA PHE A 107 13.14 4.40 -6.64
C PHE A 107 13.72 4.99 -5.35
N ASN A 108 12.94 5.04 -4.27
CA ASN A 108 13.35 5.71 -3.03
C ASN A 108 13.73 4.73 -1.91
N LEU A 109 13.84 3.43 -2.18
CA LEU A 109 14.05 2.41 -1.14
C LEU A 109 15.27 2.70 -0.25
N LYS A 110 16.37 3.21 -0.84
CA LYS A 110 17.59 3.55 -0.10
C LYS A 110 17.34 4.70 0.88
N THR A 111 16.71 5.77 0.42
CA THR A 111 16.36 6.95 1.20
C THR A 111 15.36 6.61 2.30
N ILE A 112 14.35 5.80 1.99
CA ILE A 112 13.37 5.33 2.97
C ILE A 112 14.10 4.57 4.09
N LYS A 113 14.96 3.60 3.74
CA LYS A 113 15.74 2.85 4.74
C LYS A 113 16.63 3.74 5.60
N SER A 114 17.27 4.77 5.03
CA SER A 114 18.12 5.68 5.82
C SER A 114 17.30 6.53 6.79
N VAL A 115 16.12 7.01 6.38
CA VAL A 115 15.22 7.77 7.25
C VAL A 115 14.76 6.91 8.43
N PHE A 116 14.29 5.69 8.18
CA PHE A 116 13.87 4.77 9.24
C PHE A 116 15.01 4.39 10.20
N HIS A 117 16.22 4.19 9.69
CA HIS A 117 17.39 3.92 10.52
C HIS A 117 17.76 5.13 11.40
N GLY A 118 17.68 6.34 10.85
CA GLY A 118 17.92 7.58 11.59
C GLY A 118 16.94 7.76 12.77
N PHE A 119 15.66 7.50 12.56
CA PHE A 119 14.66 7.52 13.65
C PHE A 119 14.98 6.51 14.76
N GLY A 120 15.43 5.31 14.41
CA GLY A 120 15.84 4.29 15.39
C GLY A 120 17.00 4.75 16.27
N MET A 121 18.05 5.33 15.67
CA MET A 121 19.21 5.82 16.42
C MET A 121 18.88 6.96 17.39
N VAL A 122 17.99 7.88 17.00
CA VAL A 122 17.54 8.96 17.88
C VAL A 122 16.81 8.39 19.10
N SER A 123 15.93 7.40 18.89
CA SER A 123 15.20 6.77 20.00
C SER A 123 16.13 6.06 21.00
N GLU A 124 17.20 5.42 20.51
CA GLU A 124 18.18 4.72 21.35
C GLU A 124 19.01 5.72 22.18
N GLN A 125 19.46 6.82 21.56
CA GLN A 125 20.17 7.89 22.25
C GLN A 125 19.33 8.56 23.34
N GLU A 126 18.03 8.76 23.10
CA GLU A 126 17.11 9.29 24.11
C GLU A 126 16.93 8.33 25.29
N GLU A 127 16.84 7.01 25.02
CA GLU A 127 16.76 6.00 26.07
C GLU A 127 18.03 5.98 26.93
N PHE A 128 19.23 6.01 26.31
CA PHE A 128 20.50 6.10 27.03
C PHE A 128 20.63 7.40 27.84
N ARG A 129 20.15 8.53 27.31
CA ARG A 129 20.15 9.82 28.02
C ARG A 129 19.24 9.79 29.24
N ASN A 130 18.06 9.18 29.14
CA ASN A 130 17.12 9.05 30.26
C ASN A 130 17.64 8.09 31.35
N ARG A 131 18.37 7.02 30.98
CA ARG A 131 19.01 6.12 31.95
C ARG A 131 20.14 6.78 32.74
N ARG A 132 20.87 7.76 32.17
CA ARG A 132 21.92 8.52 32.88
C ARG A 132 21.41 9.62 33.82
N ARG A 133 20.10 9.93 33.77
CA ARG A 133 19.46 10.96 34.63
C ARG A 133 18.76 10.36 35.86
N LYS A 134 18.73 9.03 36.00
CA LYS A 134 18.33 8.30 37.21
C LYS A 134 19.58 7.85 37.95
#